data_AF-X0UUI5-F1
#
_entry.id   AF-X0UUI5-F1
#
_cell.length_a   1.000
_cell.length_b   1.000
_cell.length_c   1.000
_cell.angle_alpha   90.00
_cell.angle_beta   90.00
_cell.angle_gamma   90.00
#
_symmetry.space_group_name_H-M   'P 1'
#
loop_
_entity.id
_entity.type
_entity.pdbx_description
1 polymer ?
#
loop_
_entity_poly.entity_id
_entity_poly.type
_entity_poly.pdbx_seq_one_letter_code
_entity_poly.pdbx_strand_id
1 'polypeptide(L)' 'MKKSIFTLIFALVMVGSICISYAEQPRKTFTNTLGMGFVLIPAGTFMIGSPSNEPGRYAIETQHRVDLTNGFYMQTT' A
#
# COMPACT_ATOMS: atom_id res chain seq x y z
N MET A 1 -14.96 -34.09 -27.09
CA MET A 1 -14.57 -32.68 -27.31
C MET A 1 -14.75 -31.81 -26.05
N LYS A 2 -15.88 -31.86 -25.35
CA LYS A 2 -16.17 -31.01 -24.18
C LYS A 2 -15.22 -31.19 -22.97
N LYS A 3 -14.71 -32.41 -22.73
CA LYS A 3 -13.76 -32.70 -21.62
C LYS A 3 -12.37 -32.07 -21.82
N SER A 4 -11.89 -32.02 -23.06
CA SER A 4 -10.59 -31.42 -23.40
C SER A 4 -10.61 -29.88 -23.26
N ILE A 5 -11.72 -29.25 -23.65
CA ILE A 5 -11.95 -27.82 -23.45
C ILE A 5 -11.92 -27.44 -21.96
N PHE A 6 -12.54 -28.25 -21.09
CA PHE A 6 -12.57 -27.98 -19.66
C PHE A 6 -11.18 -28.04 -19.02
N THR A 7 -10.35 -29.02 -19.43
CA THR A 7 -8.95 -29.12 -18.99
C THR A 7 -8.12 -27.94 -19.46
N LEU A 8 -8.32 -27.48 -20.70
CA LEU A 8 -7.57 -26.35 -21.27
C LEU A 8 -7.91 -25.03 -20.56
N ILE A 9 -9.19 -24.79 -20.25
CA ILE A 9 -9.65 -23.62 -19.50
C ILE A 9 -9.08 -23.63 -18.08
N PHE A 10 -9.12 -24.79 -17.40
CA PHE A 10 -8.54 -24.92 -16.06
C PHE A 10 -7.03 -24.64 -16.05
N ALA A 11 -6.28 -25.18 -17.02
CA ALA A 11 -4.86 -24.91 -17.16
C ALA A 11 -4.58 -23.41 -17.41
N LEU A 12 -5.37 -22.75 -18.26
CA LEU A 12 -5.24 -21.31 -18.53
C LEU A 12 -5.51 -20.47 -17.27
N VAL A 13 -6.53 -20.81 -16.48
CA VAL A 13 -6.86 -20.12 -15.22
C VAL A 13 -5.75 -20.29 -14.19
N MET A 14 -5.17 -21.48 -14.08
CA MET A 14 -4.06 -21.75 -13.17
C MET A 14 -2.79 -20.99 -13.59
N VAL A 15 -2.45 -21.01 -14.88
CA VAL A 15 -1.31 -20.24 -15.41
C VAL A 15 -1.53 -18.74 -15.25
N GLY A 16 -2.73 -18.23 -15.51
CA GLY A 16 -3.08 -16.82 -15.30
C GLY A 16 -2.97 -16.39 -13.83
N SER A 17 -3.42 -17.24 -12.90
CA SER A 17 -3.32 -16.96 -11.46
C SER A 17 -1.86 -16.95 -10.98
N ILE A 18 -1.04 -17.84 -11.53
CA ILE A 18 0.40 -17.89 -11.30
C ILE A 18 1.07 -16.62 -11.85
N CYS A 19 0.74 -16.18 -13.07
CA CYS A 19 1.28 -14.95 -13.65
C CYS A 19 0.91 -13.69 -12.85
N ILE A 20 -0.31 -13.59 -12.33
CA ILE A 20 -0.75 -12.45 -11.50
C ILE A 20 -0.01 -12.40 -10.17
N SER A 21 0.30 -13.56 -9.57
CA SER A 21 1.04 -13.63 -8.32
C SER A 21 2.53 -13.27 -8.45
N TYR A 22 3.08 -13.29 -9.67
CA TYR A 22 4.41 -12.76 -9.98
C TYR A 22 4.46 -11.24 -10.21
N ALA A 23 3.32 -10.53 -10.15
CA ALA A 23 3.35 -9.07 -10.20
C ALA A 23 4.20 -8.54 -9.03
N GLU A 24 5.17 -7.67 -9.35
CA GLU A 24 6.12 -7.15 -8.38
C GLU A 24 5.35 -6.36 -7.30
N GLN A 25 5.43 -6.84 -6.06
CA GLN A 25 4.82 -6.15 -4.93
C GLN A 25 5.63 -4.89 -4.59
N PRO A 26 4.98 -3.80 -4.15
CA PRO A 26 5.69 -2.64 -3.65
C PRO A 26 6.69 -3.04 -2.56
N ARG A 27 7.96 -2.67 -2.73
CA ARG A 27 8.99 -2.94 -1.74
C ARG A 27 8.63 -2.25 -0.42
N LYS A 28 8.67 -2.97 0.70
CA LYS A 28 8.40 -2.36 2.02
C LYS A 28 9.39 -1.24 2.34
N THR A 29 10.64 -1.41 1.90
CA THR A 29 11.73 -0.45 2.09
C THR A 29 12.62 -0.42 0.86
N PHE A 30 13.26 0.70 0.59
CA PHE A 30 14.36 0.76 -0.39
C PHE A 30 15.38 1.83 0.01
N THR A 31 16.58 1.71 -0.55
CA THR A 31 17.64 2.73 -0.44
C THR A 31 17.98 3.20 -1.84
N ASN A 32 17.99 4.51 -2.06
CA ASN A 32 18.36 5.06 -3.36
C ASN A 32 19.88 5.11 -3.54
N THR A 33 20.34 5.55 -4.71
CA THR A 33 21.77 5.66 -5.03
C THR A 33 22.53 6.70 -4.20
N LEU A 34 21.83 7.58 -3.50
CA LEU A 34 22.38 8.58 -2.59
C LEU A 34 22.53 8.05 -1.16
N GLY A 35 22.16 6.79 -0.90
CA GLY A 35 22.20 6.20 0.44
C GLY A 35 21.01 6.54 1.33
N MET A 36 19.96 7.21 0.80
CA MET A 36 18.77 7.57 1.59
C MET A 36 17.83 6.37 1.70
N GLY A 37 17.48 6.00 2.94
CA GLY A 37 16.54 4.92 3.25
C GLY A 37 15.08 5.40 3.26
N PHE A 38 14.19 4.62 2.67
CA PHE A 38 12.76 4.90 2.59
C PHE A 38 11.93 3.70 3.03
N VAL A 39 10.76 3.98 3.60
CA VAL A 39 9.74 3.00 3.95
C VAL A 39 8.43 3.33 3.23
N LEU A 40 7.72 2.32 2.76
CA LEU A 40 6.38 2.47 2.19
C LEU A 40 5.36 2.71 3.30
N ILE A 41 4.71 3.87 3.28
CA ILE A 41 3.51 4.17 4.04
C ILE A 41 2.30 3.73 3.21
N PRO A 42 1.47 2.78 3.68
CA PRO A 42 0.34 2.28 2.90
C PRO A 42 -0.76 3.33 2.77
N ALA A 43 -1.60 3.17 1.75
CA ALA A 43 -2.88 3.85 1.67
C ALA A 43 -3.73 3.54 2.92
N GLY A 44 -4.55 4.49 3.35
CA GLY A 44 -5.37 4.32 4.54
C GLY A 44 -6.05 5.61 5.00
N THR A 45 -6.92 5.46 5.98
CA THR A 45 -7.60 6.58 6.64
C THR A 45 -6.93 6.87 7.97
N PHE A 46 -6.57 8.13 8.19
CA PHE A 46 -5.87 8.59 9.38
C PHE A 46 -6.63 9.75 10.01
N MET A 47 -6.51 9.90 11.33
CA MET A 47 -6.95 11.09 12.05
C MET A 47 -5.74 12.01 12.21
N ILE A 48 -5.81 13.21 11.65
CA ILE A 48 -4.76 14.23 11.77
C ILE A 48 -5.26 15.34 12.71
N GLY A 49 -4.36 15.84 13.56
CA GLY A 49 -4.65 16.83 14.61
C GLY A 49 -4.67 16.23 16.02
N SER A 50 -4.69 17.08 17.03
CA SER A 50 -4.67 16.73 18.46
C SER A 50 -6.09 16.72 19.05
N PRO A 51 -6.43 15.82 19.99
CA PRO A 51 -7.66 15.92 20.78
C PRO A 51 -7.85 17.29 21.40
N SER A 52 -9.10 17.75 21.51
CA SER A 52 -9.41 19.10 22.02
C SER A 52 -8.95 19.35 23.46
N ASN A 53 -8.75 18.28 24.24
CA ASN A 53 -8.30 18.30 25.62
C ASN A 53 -6.81 17.99 25.80
N GLU A 54 -6.03 17.86 24.73
CA GLU A 54 -4.59 17.61 24.83
C GLU A 54 -3.86 18.85 25.40
N PRO A 55 -3.14 18.72 26.53
CA PRO A 55 -2.36 19.83 27.07
C PRO A 55 -1.29 20.28 26.09
N GLY A 56 -1.23 21.58 25.81
CA GLY A 56 -0.22 22.16 24.94
C GLY A 56 -0.57 22.19 23.45
N ARG A 57 -1.78 21.76 23.05
CA ARG A 57 -2.22 21.91 21.65
C ARG A 57 -2.32 23.37 21.24
N TYR A 58 -2.08 23.62 19.96
CA TYR A 58 -2.39 24.87 19.29
C TYR A 58 -3.83 24.87 18.75
N ALA A 59 -4.40 26.07 18.58
CA ALA A 59 -5.77 26.26 18.11
C ALA A 59 -6.03 25.64 16.72
N ILE A 60 -4.99 25.49 15.90
CA ILE A 60 -5.08 24.98 14.53
C ILE A 60 -5.10 23.44 14.43
N GLU A 61 -4.85 22.73 15.53
CA GLU A 61 -4.70 21.26 15.53
C GLU A 61 -6.04 20.51 15.60
N THR A 62 -7.08 21.02 14.93
CA THR A 62 -8.41 20.41 14.93
C THR A 62 -8.37 19.03 14.26
N GLN A 63 -8.90 18.02 14.95
CA GLN A 63 -8.97 16.66 14.42
C GLN A 63 -9.86 16.57 13.19
N HIS A 64 -9.32 15.96 12.13
CA HIS A 64 -10.06 15.67 10.90
C HIS A 64 -9.55 14.38 10.26
N ARG A 65 -10.44 13.67 9.55
CA ARG A 65 -10.09 12.45 8.83
C ARG A 65 -9.43 12.80 7.50
N VAL A 66 -8.33 12.12 7.20
CA VAL A 66 -7.62 12.20 5.93
C VAL A 66 -7.55 10.82 5.32
N ASP A 67 -7.95 10.72 4.06
CA ASP A 67 -7.86 9.50 3.26
C ASP A 67 -6.67 9.60 2.31
N LEU A 68 -5.62 8.83 2.60
CA LEU A 68 -4.52 8.63 1.68
C LEU A 68 -4.89 7.53 0.70
N THR A 69 -5.29 7.93 -0.51
CA THR A 69 -5.79 7.02 -1.55
C THR A 69 -4.70 6.13 -2.15
N ASN A 70 -3.44 6.55 -2.04
CA ASN A 70 -2.27 5.82 -2.52
C ASN A 70 -1.21 5.74 -1.43
N GLY A 71 -0.47 4.63 -1.41
CA GLY A 71 0.73 4.54 -0.60
C GLY A 71 1.85 5.41 -1.17
N PHE A 72 2.76 5.85 -0.31
CA PHE A 72 3.92 6.65 -0.70
C PHE A 72 5.14 6.28 0.15
N TYR A 73 6.34 6.56 -0.35
CA TYR A 73 7.56 6.30 0.40
C TYR A 73 7.98 7.51 1.22
N MET A 74 8.33 7.31 2.49
CA MET A 74 8.85 8.33 3.39
C MET A 74 10.29 7.99 3.80
N GLN A 75 11.17 8.99 3.76
CA GLN A 75 12.56 8.84 4.20
C GLN A 75 12.63 8.57 5.71
N THR A 76 13.47 7.63 6.13
CA THR A 76 13.53 7.18 7.53
C THR A 76 14.60 7.86 8.39
N THR A 77 15.53 8.62 7.78
CA THR A 77 16.67 9.27 8.47
C THR A 77 17.19 10.44 7.67
#